data_AF-A0A0R1JHU6-F1
#
_entry.id   AF-A0A0R1JHU6-F1
#
_cell.length_a   1.000
_cell.length_b   1.000
_cell.length_c   1.000
_cell.angle_alpha   90.00
_cell.angle_beta   90.00
_cell.angle_gamma   90.00
#
_symmetry.space_group_name_H-M   'P 1'
#
loop_
_entity.id
_entity.type
_entity.pdbx_description
1 polymer ?
#
loop_
_entity_poly.entity_id
_entity_poly.type
_entity_poly.pdbx_seq_one_letter_code
_entity_poly.pdbx_strand_id
1 'polypeptide(L)'
;MAKTDSLFGATYQQSRQIFSLDNLKDGGGFGQAGRVELRYRVWILLSVGMFFSVMIWMFGSELGGMATDAAAHPGDVHYITNSCAIWMGRCSGFMVPVFKVWFVMFEAMLVINVLWPKPLPMQLLFVQVLMMVVMLPMLTIIILPLSLGGTLVSLGWLGAVVVVLLGVIFLVVQLMKGAQDTRVQLYGKTGTRQLNFGPFDYWTWRIGGGLLVVSLINGFTFRLGFPRPATSNFWTLLVGLVPIFYFALFALLIRALFAQIVSNFYLWKYGHLYQADYHISDKLWYGWLKAKHLAKRRAKQAGQS
;
A
#
# COMPACT_ATOMS: atom_id res chain seq x y z
N MET A 1 -37.61 1.69 -8.85
CA MET A 1 -36.34 2.41 -9.08
C MET A 1 -35.20 1.41 -9.12
N ALA A 2 -34.51 1.26 -10.25
CA ALA A 2 -33.35 0.38 -10.35
C ALA A 2 -32.26 0.92 -9.41
N LYS A 3 -31.92 0.13 -8.39
CA LYS A 3 -30.85 0.43 -7.44
C LYS A 3 -29.57 0.57 -8.26
N THR A 4 -29.01 1.77 -8.37
CA THR A 4 -27.73 1.99 -9.04
C THR A 4 -26.69 1.08 -8.40
N ASP A 5 -25.95 0.33 -9.23
CA ASP A 5 -24.92 -0.63 -8.82
C ASP A 5 -23.77 0.09 -8.10
N SER A 6 -23.98 0.39 -6.81
CA SER A 6 -23.04 1.09 -5.94
C SER A 6 -22.04 0.11 -5.35
N LEU A 7 -20.76 0.46 -5.35
CA LEU A 7 -19.66 -0.40 -4.86
C LEU A 7 -19.89 -0.99 -3.45
N PHE A 8 -20.63 -0.30 -2.58
CA PHE A 8 -20.95 -0.70 -1.20
C PHE A 8 -22.41 -1.18 -1.00
N GLY A 9 -23.18 -1.23 -2.08
CA GLY A 9 -24.61 -1.52 -2.10
C GLY A 9 -24.98 -2.97 -2.48
N ALA A 10 -24.00 -3.84 -2.71
CA ALA A 10 -24.21 -5.22 -3.16
C ALA A 10 -24.88 -6.08 -2.07
N THR A 11 -25.61 -7.11 -2.50
CA THR A 11 -26.25 -8.12 -1.64
C THR A 11 -25.26 -9.19 -1.20
N TYR A 12 -25.65 -10.03 -0.22
CA TYR A 12 -24.81 -11.12 0.27
C TYR A 12 -24.43 -12.13 -0.83
N GLN A 13 -25.37 -12.50 -1.70
CA GLN A 13 -25.09 -13.42 -2.82
C GLN A 13 -24.08 -12.83 -3.82
N GLN A 14 -24.13 -11.52 -4.04
CA GLN A 14 -23.20 -10.79 -4.90
C GLN A 14 -21.80 -10.68 -4.28
N SER A 15 -21.71 -10.41 -2.97
CA SER A 15 -20.41 -10.32 -2.29
C SER A 15 -19.66 -11.66 -2.22
N ARG A 16 -20.35 -12.80 -2.30
CA ARG A 16 -19.71 -14.13 -2.38
C ARG A 16 -18.86 -14.33 -3.64
N GLN A 17 -19.06 -13.53 -4.69
CA GLN A 17 -18.26 -13.63 -5.92
C GLN A 17 -16.83 -13.07 -5.73
N ILE A 18 -16.62 -12.17 -4.77
CA ILE A 18 -15.31 -11.55 -4.47
C ILE A 18 -14.60 -12.27 -3.33
N PHE A 19 -15.36 -12.95 -2.48
CA PHE A 19 -14.84 -13.59 -1.28
C PHE A 19 -15.04 -15.11 -1.33
N SER A 20 -13.96 -15.85 -1.56
CA SER A 20 -13.95 -17.32 -1.52
C SER A 20 -13.58 -17.83 -0.12
N LEU A 21 -14.07 -19.03 0.23
CA LEU A 21 -13.69 -19.74 1.46
C LEU A 21 -12.18 -20.03 1.49
N ASP A 22 -11.59 -20.25 0.32
CA ASP A 22 -10.16 -20.46 0.16
C ASP A 22 -9.39 -19.21 0.59
N ASN A 23 -9.87 -17.98 0.36
CA ASN A 23 -9.22 -16.78 0.93
C ASN A 23 -9.30 -16.69 2.47
N LEU A 24 -10.24 -17.41 3.10
CA LEU A 24 -10.40 -17.51 4.56
C LEU A 24 -9.50 -18.60 5.16
N LYS A 25 -9.31 -19.70 4.43
CA LYS A 25 -8.46 -20.84 4.80
C LYS A 25 -6.99 -20.63 4.42
N ASP A 26 -6.75 -20.11 3.22
CA ASP A 26 -5.49 -19.73 2.58
C ASP A 26 -5.15 -18.25 2.74
N GLY A 27 -5.89 -17.50 3.57
CA GLY A 27 -5.56 -16.16 4.06
C GLY A 27 -4.28 -16.11 4.92
N GLY A 28 -3.29 -16.90 4.53
CA GLY A 28 -1.87 -16.78 4.82
C GLY A 28 -1.40 -17.47 6.08
N GLY A 29 -2.00 -18.59 6.55
CA GLY A 29 -1.64 -19.14 7.88
C GLY A 29 -1.99 -18.22 9.07
N PHE A 30 -2.25 -16.92 8.82
CA PHE A 30 -2.75 -15.93 9.76
C PHE A 30 -4.24 -16.12 10.07
N GLY A 31 -5.02 -16.75 9.19
CA GLY A 31 -6.39 -17.20 9.50
C GLY A 31 -6.43 -18.38 10.49
N GLN A 32 -5.48 -19.32 10.35
CA GLN A 32 -5.24 -20.37 11.35
C GLN A 32 -4.65 -19.79 12.65
N ALA A 33 -4.04 -18.59 12.58
CA ALA A 33 -3.57 -17.85 13.73
C ALA A 33 -4.70 -17.31 14.65
N GLY A 34 -5.97 -17.54 14.31
CA GLY A 34 -7.07 -17.44 15.28
C GLY A 34 -6.94 -18.44 16.43
N ARG A 35 -6.20 -19.54 16.22
CA ARG A 35 -5.55 -20.33 17.27
C ARG A 35 -4.05 -20.17 17.13
N VAL A 36 -3.49 -19.09 17.64
CA VAL A 36 -2.12 -19.19 18.11
C VAL A 36 -2.07 -19.19 19.61
N GLU A 37 -1.54 -20.27 20.14
CA GLU A 37 -0.70 -20.19 21.32
C GLU A 37 0.25 -18.99 21.22
N LEU A 38 0.45 -18.27 22.32
CA LEU A 38 1.32 -17.10 22.42
C LEU A 38 2.63 -17.27 21.63
N ARG A 39 3.18 -18.49 21.62
CA ARG A 39 4.38 -18.91 20.87
C ARG A 39 4.43 -18.43 19.41
N TYR A 40 3.40 -18.63 18.59
CA TYR A 40 3.49 -18.29 17.16
C TYR A 40 3.12 -16.84 16.85
N ARG A 41 2.43 -16.14 17.77
CA ARG A 41 2.32 -14.67 17.71
C ARG A 41 3.66 -14.01 18.00
N VAL A 42 4.35 -14.51 19.01
CA VAL A 42 5.73 -14.09 19.32
C VAL A 42 6.65 -14.43 18.16
N TRP A 43 6.53 -15.62 17.55
CA TRP A 43 7.33 -16.00 16.39
C TRP A 43 7.09 -15.10 15.17
N ILE A 44 5.84 -14.77 14.83
CA ILE A 44 5.52 -13.80 13.77
C ILE A 44 6.11 -12.42 14.08
N LEU A 45 6.02 -11.97 15.33
CA LEU A 45 6.58 -10.68 15.72
C LEU A 45 8.11 -10.69 15.61
N LEU A 46 8.76 -11.77 16.03
CA LEU A 46 10.22 -11.91 15.97
C LEU A 46 10.76 -12.12 14.56
N SER A 47 10.03 -12.80 13.67
CA SER A 47 10.51 -13.04 12.30
C SER A 47 10.07 -11.92 11.36
N VAL A 48 8.77 -11.79 11.14
CA VAL A 48 8.20 -10.84 10.18
C VAL A 48 8.23 -9.42 10.74
N GLY A 49 7.83 -9.24 12.00
CA GLY A 49 7.83 -7.94 12.66
C GLY A 49 9.24 -7.32 12.66
N MET A 50 10.21 -7.97 13.30
CA MET A 50 11.58 -7.46 13.35
C MET A 50 12.22 -7.29 11.98
N PHE A 51 12.02 -8.20 11.03
CA PHE A 51 12.58 -8.05 9.68
C PHE A 51 12.11 -6.73 9.05
N PHE A 52 10.79 -6.48 9.05
CA PHE A 52 10.25 -5.25 8.52
C PHE A 52 10.64 -4.04 9.35
N SER A 53 10.73 -4.15 10.68
CA SER A 53 11.22 -3.08 11.56
C SER A 53 12.65 -2.65 11.22
N VAL A 54 13.56 -3.61 11.03
CA VAL A 54 14.95 -3.33 10.63
C VAL A 54 14.98 -2.69 9.26
N MET A 55 14.21 -3.20 8.29
CA MET A 55 14.18 -2.59 6.95
C MET A 55 13.61 -1.17 6.98
N ILE A 56 12.53 -0.95 7.73
CA ILE A 56 11.91 0.36 7.91
C ILE A 56 12.95 1.31 8.53
N TRP A 57 13.63 0.92 9.61
CA TRP A 57 14.70 1.72 10.23
C TRP A 57 15.88 2.01 9.31
N MET A 58 16.47 0.97 8.71
CA MET A 58 17.63 1.10 7.83
C MET A 58 17.33 2.01 6.65
N PHE A 59 16.22 1.79 5.95
CA PHE A 59 15.92 2.57 4.75
C PHE A 59 15.28 3.92 5.05
N GLY A 60 14.56 4.07 6.16
CA GLY A 60 13.81 5.28 6.49
C GLY A 60 14.53 6.31 7.34
N SER A 61 15.42 5.90 8.26
CA SER A 61 16.29 6.82 8.98
C SER A 61 17.73 6.78 8.51
N GLU A 62 18.34 5.60 8.42
CA GLU A 62 19.79 5.51 8.19
C GLU A 62 20.15 5.89 6.75
N LEU A 63 19.43 5.39 5.74
CA LEU A 63 19.73 5.70 4.35
C LEU A 63 19.58 7.21 4.04
N GLY A 64 18.60 7.87 4.65
CA GLY A 64 18.45 9.34 4.56
C GLY A 64 19.55 10.10 5.30
N GLY A 65 19.99 9.58 6.45
CA GLY A 65 21.15 10.09 7.19
C GLY A 65 22.45 9.94 6.40
N MET A 66 22.73 8.76 5.86
CA MET A 66 23.90 8.47 5.03
C MET A 66 23.94 9.33 3.76
N ALA A 67 22.80 9.56 3.10
CA ALA A 67 22.73 10.47 1.97
C ALA A 67 22.96 11.95 2.37
N THR A 68 22.67 12.30 3.62
CA THR A 68 22.95 13.63 4.19
C THR A 68 24.43 13.76 4.58
N ASP A 69 25.04 12.71 5.13
CA ASP A 69 26.46 12.68 5.50
C ASP A 69 27.38 12.62 4.27
N ALA A 70 26.91 11.97 3.19
CA ALA A 70 27.55 12.01 1.87
C ALA A 70 27.66 13.46 1.32
N ALA A 71 26.77 14.37 1.74
CA ALA A 71 26.90 15.79 1.42
C ALA A 71 28.09 16.45 2.12
N ALA A 72 28.47 15.94 3.29
CA ALA A 72 29.58 16.44 4.10
C ALA A 72 30.93 15.84 3.69
N HIS A 73 30.94 14.64 3.10
CA HIS A 73 32.15 13.92 2.67
C HIS A 73 32.10 13.54 1.17
N PRO A 74 32.43 14.48 0.26
CA PRO A 74 32.39 14.27 -1.19
C PRO A 74 33.20 13.09 -1.72
N GLY A 75 34.22 12.64 -0.98
CA GLY A 75 35.15 11.57 -1.37
C GLY A 75 34.54 10.16 -1.32
N ASP A 76 33.46 9.97 -0.56
CA ASP A 76 32.86 8.66 -0.31
C ASP A 76 31.75 8.31 -1.31
N VAL A 77 31.41 9.25 -2.20
CA VAL A 77 30.37 9.05 -3.22
C VAL A 77 31.00 8.51 -4.50
N HIS A 78 30.78 7.22 -4.73
CA HIS A 78 31.20 6.55 -5.96
C HIS A 78 29.97 6.35 -6.87
N TYR A 79 30.16 6.45 -8.19
CA TYR A 79 29.16 6.24 -9.27
C TYR A 79 28.10 7.34 -9.49
N ILE A 80 27.41 7.82 -8.46
CA ILE A 80 26.48 8.96 -8.58
C ILE A 80 27.22 10.28 -8.43
N THR A 81 26.69 11.36 -9.01
CA THR A 81 27.30 12.68 -8.80
C THR A 81 27.08 13.16 -7.37
N ASN A 82 28.06 13.87 -6.78
CA ASN A 82 27.94 14.40 -5.42
C ASN A 82 26.67 15.26 -5.25
N SER A 83 26.35 16.08 -6.27
CA SER A 83 25.10 16.85 -6.30
C SER A 83 23.86 15.96 -6.17
N CYS A 84 23.83 14.79 -6.81
CA CYS A 84 22.75 13.82 -6.67
C CYS A 84 22.63 13.34 -5.22
N ALA A 85 23.73 12.89 -4.62
CA ALA A 85 23.74 12.43 -3.23
C ALA A 85 23.21 13.52 -2.26
N ILE A 86 23.67 14.76 -2.41
CA ILE A 86 23.22 15.90 -1.60
C ILE A 86 21.71 16.11 -1.70
N TRP A 87 21.15 16.13 -2.92
CA TRP A 87 19.72 16.36 -3.12
C TRP A 87 18.86 15.17 -2.66
N MET A 88 19.36 13.94 -2.83
CA MET A 88 18.74 12.74 -2.27
C MET A 88 18.71 12.80 -0.73
N GLY A 89 19.81 13.21 -0.10
CA GLY A 89 19.93 13.40 1.34
C GLY A 89 19.00 14.48 1.87
N ARG A 90 18.91 15.64 1.20
CA ARG A 90 17.99 16.71 1.60
C ARG A 90 16.52 16.29 1.52
N CYS A 91 16.12 15.64 0.42
CA CYS A 91 14.74 15.21 0.23
C CYS A 91 14.34 14.09 1.20
N SER A 92 15.23 13.11 1.44
CA SER A 92 14.98 12.02 2.39
C SER A 92 15.11 12.47 3.85
N GLY A 93 16.10 13.29 4.18
CA GLY A 93 16.32 13.88 5.50
C GLY A 93 15.11 14.65 6.03
N PHE A 94 14.42 15.39 5.17
CA PHE A 94 13.16 16.07 5.52
C PHE A 94 12.06 15.10 5.98
N MET A 95 12.07 13.86 5.49
CA MET A 95 11.06 12.84 5.78
C MET A 95 11.43 11.94 6.98
N VAL A 96 12.66 12.03 7.50
CA VAL A 96 13.12 11.23 8.66
C VAL A 96 12.23 11.39 9.90
N PRO A 97 11.76 12.60 10.27
CA PRO A 97 10.85 12.74 11.42
C PRO A 97 9.51 12.02 11.20
N VAL A 98 8.95 12.11 9.98
CA VAL A 98 7.72 11.41 9.60
C VAL A 98 7.94 9.90 9.70
N PHE A 99 9.08 9.43 9.19
CA PHE A 99 9.51 8.04 9.31
C PHE A 99 9.54 7.55 10.76
N LYS A 100 10.16 8.31 11.68
CA LYS A 100 10.29 7.89 13.10
C LYS A 100 8.92 7.75 13.77
N VAL A 101 8.01 8.71 13.54
CA VAL A 101 6.63 8.64 14.05
C VAL A 101 5.94 7.38 13.52
N TRP A 102 6.10 7.10 12.24
CA TRP A 102 5.47 5.96 11.58
C TRP A 102 6.03 4.61 12.06
N PHE A 103 7.34 4.54 12.27
CA PHE A 103 8.00 3.36 12.84
C PHE A 103 7.44 3.05 14.24
N VAL A 104 7.32 4.07 15.10
CA VAL A 104 6.71 3.89 16.43
C VAL A 104 5.26 3.40 16.33
N MET A 105 4.48 3.93 15.37
CA MET A 105 3.12 3.44 15.13
C MET A 105 3.10 1.97 14.69
N PHE A 106 4.00 1.57 13.79
CA PHE A 106 4.13 0.17 13.34
C PHE A 106 4.47 -0.77 14.51
N GLU A 107 5.46 -0.42 15.32
CA GLU A 107 5.84 -1.19 16.51
C GLU A 107 4.70 -1.29 17.52
N ALA A 108 4.01 -0.18 17.78
CA ALA A 108 2.84 -0.18 18.64
C ALA A 108 1.76 -1.14 18.13
N MET A 109 1.51 -1.17 16.81
CA MET A 109 0.56 -2.09 16.20
C MET A 109 1.00 -3.55 16.36
N LEU A 110 2.27 -3.87 16.14
CA LEU A 110 2.82 -5.22 16.36
C LEU A 110 2.64 -5.68 17.80
N VAL A 111 3.01 -4.84 18.78
CA VAL A 111 2.85 -5.13 20.21
C VAL A 111 1.39 -5.34 20.57
N ILE A 112 0.49 -4.47 20.07
CA ILE A 112 -0.96 -4.60 20.29
C ILE A 112 -1.48 -5.95 19.74
N ASN A 113 -0.98 -6.40 18.59
CA ASN A 113 -1.38 -7.66 18.00
C ASN A 113 -1.00 -8.88 18.84
N VAL A 114 0.16 -8.83 19.49
CA VAL A 114 0.63 -9.92 20.35
C VAL A 114 -0.12 -9.94 21.67
N LEU A 115 -0.28 -8.78 22.31
CA LEU A 115 -0.90 -8.65 23.63
C LEU A 115 -2.41 -8.91 23.61
N TRP A 116 -3.13 -8.43 22.59
CA TRP A 116 -4.59 -8.57 22.52
C TRP A 116 -5.04 -9.56 21.45
N PRO A 117 -5.50 -10.77 21.83
CA PRO A 117 -6.14 -11.69 20.90
C PRO A 117 -7.38 -11.05 20.26
N LYS A 118 -7.37 -10.95 18.93
CA LYS A 118 -8.50 -10.44 18.15
C LYS A 118 -9.33 -11.61 17.59
N PRO A 119 -10.66 -11.45 17.46
CA PRO A 119 -11.49 -12.41 16.74
C PRO A 119 -11.09 -12.46 15.25
N LEU A 120 -11.36 -13.58 14.58
CA LEU A 120 -10.87 -13.85 13.22
C LEU A 120 -11.12 -12.72 12.20
N PRO A 121 -12.33 -12.12 12.11
CA PRO A 121 -12.57 -11.00 11.18
C PRO A 121 -11.72 -9.77 11.48
N MET A 122 -11.51 -9.45 12.76
CA MET A 122 -10.65 -8.35 13.17
C MET A 122 -9.18 -8.65 12.91
N GLN A 123 -8.76 -9.92 13.01
CA GLN A 123 -7.39 -10.31 12.74
C GLN A 123 -7.06 -10.18 11.25
N LEU A 124 -7.98 -10.59 10.37
CA LEU A 124 -7.84 -10.41 8.92
C LEU A 124 -7.74 -8.92 8.54
N LEU A 125 -8.63 -8.10 9.10
CA LEU A 125 -8.56 -6.64 8.95
C LEU A 125 -7.24 -6.08 9.47
N PHE A 126 -6.82 -6.53 10.65
CA PHE A 126 -5.59 -6.04 11.27
C PHE A 126 -4.35 -6.37 10.43
N VAL A 127 -4.22 -7.60 9.92
CA VAL A 127 -3.09 -8.00 9.05
C VAL A 127 -3.07 -7.17 7.77
N GLN A 128 -4.24 -6.90 7.17
CA GLN A 128 -4.29 -6.06 5.98
C GLN A 128 -3.94 -4.60 6.26
N VAL A 129 -4.43 -4.04 7.37
CA VAL A 129 -4.03 -2.69 7.79
C VAL A 129 -2.54 -2.66 8.10
N LEU A 130 -2.00 -3.69 8.76
CA LEU A 130 -0.56 -3.82 9.02
C LEU A 130 0.24 -3.83 7.70
N MET A 131 -0.20 -4.60 6.69
CA MET A 131 0.42 -4.62 5.36
C MET A 131 0.34 -3.24 4.68
N MET A 132 -0.76 -2.52 4.80
CA MET A 132 -0.85 -1.13 4.32
C MET A 132 0.14 -0.23 5.06
N VAL A 133 0.22 -0.35 6.39
CA VAL A 133 1.11 0.44 7.24
C VAL A 133 2.59 0.08 6.99
N VAL A 134 2.92 -1.10 6.48
CA VAL A 134 4.30 -1.50 6.13
C VAL A 134 4.66 -1.11 4.69
N MET A 135 3.80 -1.44 3.73
CA MET A 135 4.10 -1.23 2.31
C MET A 135 4.03 0.24 1.92
N LEU A 136 3.07 0.99 2.46
CA LEU A 136 2.84 2.38 2.06
C LEU A 136 4.06 3.26 2.44
N PRO A 137 4.65 3.18 3.65
CA PRO A 137 5.86 3.94 4.01
C PRO A 137 7.13 3.53 3.28
N MET A 138 7.37 2.21 3.12
CA MET A 138 8.52 1.72 2.38
C MET A 138 8.55 2.29 0.96
N LEU A 139 7.39 2.37 0.35
CA LEU A 139 7.24 2.84 -1.01
C LEU A 139 7.22 4.39 -1.04
N THR A 140 6.31 5.05 -0.33
CA THR A 140 6.06 6.49 -0.51
C THR A 140 6.96 7.41 0.29
N ILE A 141 7.47 6.97 1.44
CA ILE A 141 8.22 7.84 2.37
C ILE A 141 9.72 7.65 2.19
N ILE A 142 10.16 6.51 1.63
CA ILE A 142 11.57 6.20 1.49
C ILE A 142 12.02 6.30 0.04
N ILE A 143 11.44 5.50 -0.85
CA ILE A 143 11.88 5.44 -2.26
C ILE A 143 11.55 6.76 -2.96
N LEU A 144 10.38 7.34 -2.73
CA LEU A 144 9.96 8.53 -3.45
C LEU A 144 10.83 9.76 -3.12
N PRO A 145 11.07 10.17 -1.86
CA PRO A 145 11.91 11.35 -1.59
C PRO A 145 13.36 11.16 -2.02
N LEU A 146 13.89 9.95 -1.84
CA LEU A 146 15.25 9.62 -2.27
C LEU A 146 15.37 9.65 -3.80
N SER A 147 14.42 9.05 -4.53
CA SER A 147 14.43 9.08 -6.00
C SER A 147 14.12 10.47 -6.58
N LEU A 148 13.28 11.27 -5.92
CA LEU A 148 13.02 12.66 -6.31
C LEU A 148 14.27 13.53 -6.26
N GLY A 149 15.14 13.33 -5.26
CA GLY A 149 16.45 13.99 -5.22
C GLY A 149 17.29 13.70 -6.46
N GLY A 150 17.26 12.45 -6.95
CA GLY A 150 17.88 12.06 -8.22
C GLY A 150 17.22 12.73 -9.42
N THR A 151 15.88 12.76 -9.47
CA THR A 151 15.13 13.39 -10.56
C THR A 151 15.39 14.89 -10.66
N LEU A 152 15.55 15.58 -9.52
CA LEU A 152 15.89 17.00 -9.50
C LEU A 152 17.25 17.28 -10.14
N VAL A 153 18.23 16.39 -9.95
CA VAL A 153 19.57 16.55 -10.53
C VAL A 153 19.64 16.09 -11.98
N SER A 154 18.84 15.10 -12.38
CA SER A 154 18.85 14.55 -13.73
C SER A 154 17.94 15.28 -14.72
N LEU A 155 16.74 15.68 -14.29
CA LEU A 155 15.69 16.28 -15.14
C LEU A 155 15.32 17.71 -14.72
N GLY A 156 15.87 18.21 -13.61
CA GLY A 156 15.51 19.53 -13.05
C GLY A 156 14.16 19.52 -12.31
N TRP A 157 13.80 20.65 -11.72
CA TRP A 157 12.52 20.80 -11.02
C TRP A 157 11.32 20.62 -11.95
N LEU A 158 11.43 21.07 -13.20
CA LEU A 158 10.39 20.89 -14.22
C LEU A 158 10.13 19.40 -14.50
N GLY A 159 11.19 18.62 -14.69
CA GLY A 159 11.08 17.18 -14.90
C GLY A 159 10.54 16.46 -13.67
N ALA A 160 10.95 16.86 -12.47
CA ALA A 160 10.39 16.32 -11.22
C ALA A 160 8.87 16.57 -11.13
N VAL A 161 8.40 17.77 -11.45
CA VAL A 161 6.96 18.09 -11.49
C VAL A 161 6.22 17.21 -12.50
N VAL A 162 6.77 17.04 -13.70
CA VAL A 162 6.18 16.18 -14.74
C VAL A 162 6.08 14.73 -14.24
N VAL A 163 7.15 14.17 -13.69
CA VAL A 163 7.18 12.78 -13.19
C VAL A 163 6.17 12.57 -12.07
N VAL A 164 6.07 13.51 -11.11
CA VAL A 164 5.10 13.45 -10.02
C VAL A 164 3.66 13.54 -10.55
N LEU A 165 3.37 14.49 -11.46
CA LEU A 165 2.03 14.64 -12.04
C LEU A 165 1.60 13.39 -12.80
N LEU A 166 2.48 12.84 -13.64
CA LEU A 166 2.20 11.60 -14.36
C LEU A 166 1.98 10.43 -13.41
N GLY A 167 2.79 10.34 -12.36
CA GLY A 167 2.63 9.35 -11.30
C GLY A 167 1.27 9.43 -10.62
N VAL A 168 0.84 10.62 -10.21
CA VAL A 168 -0.45 10.84 -9.55
C VAL A 168 -1.63 10.54 -10.49
N ILE A 169 -1.57 11.01 -11.74
CA ILE A 169 -2.60 10.70 -12.75
C ILE A 169 -2.70 9.18 -12.94
N PHE A 170 -1.56 8.49 -13.07
CA PHE A 170 -1.54 7.04 -13.22
C PHE A 170 -2.14 6.32 -12.00
N LEU A 171 -1.83 6.77 -10.79
CA LEU A 171 -2.42 6.24 -9.55
C LEU A 171 -3.95 6.38 -9.54
N VAL A 172 -4.46 7.55 -9.89
CA VAL A 172 -5.92 7.80 -9.94
C VAL A 172 -6.59 6.88 -10.96
N VAL A 173 -5.99 6.74 -12.15
CA VAL A 173 -6.51 5.82 -13.19
C VAL A 173 -6.57 4.38 -12.70
N GLN A 174 -5.50 3.90 -12.07
CA GLN A 174 -5.46 2.52 -11.58
C GLN A 174 -6.44 2.28 -10.42
N LEU A 175 -6.64 3.26 -9.54
CA LEU A 175 -7.68 3.23 -8.52
C LEU A 175 -9.08 3.13 -9.14
N MET A 176 -9.37 3.95 -10.16
CA MET A 176 -10.66 3.90 -10.87
C MET A 176 -10.87 2.56 -11.58
N LYS A 177 -9.83 2.01 -12.21
CA LYS A 177 -9.86 0.66 -12.81
C LYS A 177 -10.12 -0.42 -11.75
N GLY A 178 -9.41 -0.38 -10.63
CA GLY A 178 -9.65 -1.29 -9.51
C GLY A 178 -11.10 -1.24 -8.99
N ALA A 179 -11.67 -0.04 -8.88
CA ALA A 179 -13.06 0.13 -8.50
C ALA A 179 -14.03 -0.48 -9.52
N GLN A 180 -13.73 -0.36 -10.81
CA GLN A 180 -14.54 -0.97 -11.87
C GLN A 180 -14.43 -2.50 -11.87
N ASP A 181 -13.22 -3.04 -11.80
CA ASP A 181 -13.02 -4.50 -11.74
C ASP A 181 -13.77 -5.09 -10.56
N THR A 182 -13.69 -4.43 -9.40
CA THR A 182 -14.42 -4.86 -8.19
C THR A 182 -15.94 -4.79 -8.41
N ARG A 183 -16.46 -3.78 -9.13
CA ARG A 183 -17.89 -3.75 -9.49
C ARG A 183 -18.27 -4.89 -10.43
N VAL A 184 -17.46 -5.17 -11.45
CA VAL A 184 -17.70 -6.26 -12.40
C VAL A 184 -17.72 -7.59 -11.65
N GLN A 185 -16.77 -7.82 -10.74
CA GLN A 185 -16.72 -9.01 -9.90
C GLN A 185 -17.89 -9.11 -8.91
N LEU A 186 -18.44 -8.01 -8.39
CA LEU A 186 -19.61 -8.03 -7.49
C LEU A 186 -20.92 -8.36 -8.22
N TYR A 187 -21.11 -7.78 -9.40
CA TYR A 187 -22.42 -7.76 -10.04
C TYR A 187 -22.55 -8.74 -11.20
N GLY A 188 -21.47 -9.40 -11.62
CA GLY A 188 -21.46 -10.35 -12.74
C GLY A 188 -21.89 -9.74 -14.08
N LYS A 189 -22.12 -8.42 -14.12
CA LYS A 189 -22.50 -7.69 -15.33
C LYS A 189 -21.24 -7.43 -16.14
N THR A 190 -21.02 -8.25 -17.17
CA THR A 190 -20.14 -7.93 -18.30
C THR A 190 -20.65 -6.74 -19.14
N GLY A 191 -21.84 -6.20 -18.85
CA GLY A 191 -22.59 -5.33 -19.75
C GLY A 191 -22.78 -3.85 -19.37
N THR A 192 -22.28 -3.32 -18.27
CA THR A 192 -22.56 -1.91 -17.90
C THR A 192 -21.34 -1.02 -18.00
N ARG A 193 -21.24 -0.38 -19.18
CA ARG A 193 -20.39 0.77 -19.51
C ARG A 193 -18.93 0.54 -19.14
N GLN A 194 -18.20 -0.16 -20.03
CA GLN A 194 -16.79 0.18 -20.22
C GLN A 194 -16.76 1.70 -20.34
N LEU A 195 -16.28 2.41 -19.30
CA LEU A 195 -15.76 3.74 -19.58
C LEU A 195 -14.65 3.45 -20.56
N ASN A 196 -14.86 3.84 -21.81
CA ASN A 196 -13.83 3.82 -22.82
C ASN A 196 -12.72 4.74 -22.31
N PHE A 197 -11.79 4.17 -21.54
CA PHE A 197 -10.51 4.77 -21.21
C PHE A 197 -9.53 4.56 -22.35
N GLY A 198 -9.91 3.90 -23.45
CA GLY A 198 -9.11 3.83 -24.68
C GLY A 198 -8.50 5.18 -25.07
N PRO A 199 -9.25 6.30 -25.04
CA PRO A 199 -8.68 7.64 -25.20
C PRO A 199 -7.81 8.03 -24.02
N PHE A 200 -8.23 7.85 -22.76
CA PHE A 200 -7.50 8.34 -21.58
C PHE A 200 -6.16 7.61 -21.34
N ASP A 201 -6.10 6.30 -21.51
CA ASP A 201 -4.86 5.50 -21.47
C ASP A 201 -3.94 5.93 -22.62
N TYR A 202 -4.48 6.07 -23.83
CA TYR A 202 -3.73 6.54 -24.98
C TYR A 202 -3.21 7.98 -24.80
N TRP A 203 -4.04 8.88 -24.29
CA TRP A 203 -3.70 10.28 -24.00
C TRP A 203 -2.68 10.37 -22.86
N THR A 204 -2.80 9.57 -21.80
CA THR A 204 -1.84 9.52 -20.68
C THR A 204 -0.48 9.02 -21.15
N TRP A 205 -0.45 7.97 -21.98
CA TRP A 205 0.81 7.46 -22.56
C TRP A 205 1.43 8.43 -23.57
N ARG A 206 0.62 9.09 -24.41
CA ARG A 206 1.11 9.97 -25.49
C ARG A 206 1.52 11.35 -24.97
N ILE A 207 0.72 11.98 -24.11
CA ILE A 207 1.08 13.26 -23.45
C ILE A 207 2.15 13.01 -22.40
N GLY A 208 2.00 11.97 -21.57
CA GLY A 208 2.98 11.67 -20.53
C GLY A 208 4.33 11.27 -21.08
N GLY A 209 4.35 10.37 -22.07
CA GLY A 209 5.56 10.02 -22.80
C GLY A 209 6.19 11.22 -23.50
N GLY A 210 5.37 12.08 -24.13
CA GLY A 210 5.83 13.32 -24.75
C GLY A 210 6.49 14.29 -23.76
N LEU A 211 5.86 14.53 -22.61
CA LEU A 211 6.41 15.38 -21.55
C LEU A 211 7.69 14.80 -20.94
N LEU A 212 7.80 13.47 -20.85
CA LEU A 212 9.01 12.79 -20.41
C LEU A 212 10.16 12.98 -21.41
N VAL A 213 9.90 12.82 -22.70
CA VAL A 213 10.86 13.07 -23.77
C VAL A 213 11.31 14.53 -23.76
N VAL A 214 10.38 15.48 -23.63
CA VAL A 214 10.71 16.91 -23.51
C VAL A 214 11.57 17.19 -22.27
N SER A 215 11.27 16.54 -21.14
CA SER A 215 12.06 16.68 -19.90
C SER A 215 13.48 16.11 -20.07
N LEU A 216 13.62 14.99 -20.77
CA LEU A 216 14.92 14.42 -21.12
C LEU A 216 15.70 15.36 -22.05
N ILE A 217 15.07 15.88 -23.11
CA ILE A 217 15.69 16.86 -24.01
C ILE A 217 16.14 18.10 -23.21
N ASN A 218 15.28 18.65 -22.35
CA ASN A 218 15.64 19.77 -21.48
C ASN A 218 16.87 19.46 -20.61
N GLY A 219 17.00 18.25 -20.07
CA GLY A 219 18.18 17.87 -19.30
C GLY A 219 19.48 17.77 -20.10
N PHE A 220 19.40 17.40 -21.37
CA PHE A 220 20.56 17.32 -22.25
C PHE A 220 20.93 18.64 -22.92
N THR A 221 19.96 19.51 -23.27
CA THR A 221 20.21 20.73 -24.07
C THR A 221 20.13 22.02 -23.26
N PHE A 222 18.96 22.36 -22.71
CA PHE A 222 18.69 23.70 -22.18
C PHE A 222 18.99 23.84 -20.68
N ARG A 223 18.94 22.73 -19.93
CA ARG A 223 19.13 22.64 -18.47
C ARG A 223 18.31 23.67 -17.68
N LEU A 224 17.07 23.91 -18.10
CA LEU A 224 16.17 24.81 -17.38
C LEU A 224 15.70 24.15 -16.09
N GLY A 225 15.84 24.87 -14.98
CA GLY A 225 15.35 24.43 -13.68
C GLY A 225 16.24 23.43 -12.93
N PHE A 226 17.53 23.37 -13.25
CA PHE A 226 18.47 22.51 -12.54
C PHE A 226 19.02 23.20 -11.29
N PRO A 227 19.14 22.49 -10.16
CA PRO A 227 19.83 23.03 -9.00
C PRO A 227 21.32 23.28 -9.35
N ARG A 228 21.94 24.35 -8.84
CA ARG A 228 23.35 24.64 -9.10
C ARG A 228 24.22 24.25 -7.88
N PRO A 229 25.36 23.58 -8.07
CA PRO A 229 25.88 22.98 -9.30
C PRO A 229 25.27 21.57 -9.53
N ALA A 230 24.54 21.36 -10.64
CA ALA A 230 24.08 20.03 -11.05
C ALA A 230 24.99 19.49 -12.15
N THR A 231 25.75 18.44 -11.81
CA THR A 231 26.37 17.56 -12.78
C THR A 231 25.53 16.29 -12.86
N SER A 232 25.14 15.91 -14.07
CA SER A 232 24.39 14.68 -14.32
C SER A 232 25.27 13.76 -15.14
N ASN A 233 25.40 12.52 -14.68
CA ASN A 233 26.02 11.42 -15.42
C ASN A 233 24.95 10.37 -15.74
N PHE A 234 25.32 9.34 -16.49
CA PHE A 234 24.40 8.26 -16.87
C PHE A 234 23.74 7.59 -15.65
N TRP A 235 24.48 7.35 -14.58
CA TRP A 235 23.97 6.74 -13.35
C TRP A 235 22.95 7.63 -12.62
N THR A 236 23.23 8.94 -12.51
CA THR A 236 22.31 9.93 -11.97
C THR A 236 21.02 10.00 -12.79
N LEU A 237 21.09 9.86 -14.12
CA LEU A 237 19.90 9.77 -14.97
C LEU A 237 19.05 8.53 -14.66
N LEU A 238 19.66 7.36 -14.50
CA LEU A 238 18.95 6.14 -14.12
C LEU A 238 18.23 6.29 -12.77
N VAL A 239 18.91 6.85 -11.76
CA VAL A 239 18.30 7.14 -10.45
C VAL A 239 17.11 8.09 -10.60
N GLY A 240 17.23 9.12 -11.46
CA GLY A 240 16.15 10.07 -11.69
C GLY A 240 14.92 9.51 -12.43
N LEU A 241 15.03 8.34 -13.05
CA LEU A 241 13.90 7.62 -13.68
C LEU A 241 13.24 6.61 -12.73
N VAL A 242 13.87 6.27 -11.60
CA VAL A 242 13.30 5.38 -10.57
C VAL A 242 11.89 5.78 -10.12
N PRO A 243 11.52 7.08 -9.95
CA PRO A 243 10.17 7.40 -9.50
C PRO A 243 9.07 6.95 -10.47
N ILE A 244 9.36 6.80 -11.77
CA ILE A 244 8.39 6.32 -12.76
C ILE A 244 8.03 4.86 -12.48
N PHE A 245 9.05 4.01 -12.32
CA PHE A 245 8.88 2.60 -11.96
C PHE A 245 8.21 2.45 -10.59
N TYR A 246 8.59 3.32 -9.66
CA TYR A 246 7.96 3.42 -8.36
C TYR A 246 6.45 3.69 -8.46
N PHE A 247 6.02 4.72 -9.21
CA PHE A 247 4.60 5.02 -9.36
C PHE A 247 3.83 3.88 -10.04
N ALA A 248 4.45 3.20 -11.00
CA ALA A 248 3.88 2.02 -11.62
C ALA A 248 3.64 0.88 -10.62
N LEU A 249 4.66 0.52 -9.83
CA LEU A 249 4.57 -0.52 -8.81
C LEU A 249 3.55 -0.15 -7.72
N PHE A 250 3.60 1.09 -7.23
CA PHE A 250 2.70 1.59 -6.20
C PHE A 250 1.24 1.57 -6.65
N ALA A 251 0.97 1.89 -7.92
CA ALA A 251 -0.37 1.85 -8.48
C ALA A 251 -0.94 0.43 -8.57
N LEU A 252 -0.11 -0.56 -8.93
CA LEU A 252 -0.51 -1.98 -8.93
C LEU A 252 -0.86 -2.46 -7.52
N LEU A 253 -0.04 -2.08 -6.53
CA LEU A 253 -0.27 -2.45 -5.13
C LEU A 253 -1.54 -1.81 -4.57
N ILE A 254 -1.76 -0.52 -4.82
CA ILE A 254 -2.99 0.17 -4.42
C ILE A 254 -4.23 -0.48 -5.04
N ARG A 255 -4.18 -0.88 -6.31
CA ARG A 255 -5.30 -1.58 -6.97
C ARG A 255 -5.62 -2.90 -6.29
N ALA A 256 -4.60 -3.69 -5.95
CA ALA A 256 -4.77 -4.94 -5.22
C ALA A 256 -5.34 -4.72 -3.80
N LEU A 257 -4.82 -3.70 -3.10
CA LEU A 257 -5.30 -3.31 -1.76
C LEU A 257 -6.75 -2.82 -1.80
N PHE A 258 -7.16 -2.10 -2.84
CA PHE A 258 -8.53 -1.59 -2.98
C PHE A 258 -9.55 -2.74 -3.05
N ALA A 259 -9.28 -3.77 -3.85
CA ALA A 259 -10.15 -4.95 -3.93
C ALA A 259 -10.29 -5.64 -2.56
N GLN A 260 -9.19 -5.75 -1.81
CA GLN A 260 -9.19 -6.31 -0.46
C GLN A 260 -10.00 -5.47 0.54
N ILE A 261 -9.90 -4.14 0.49
CA ILE A 261 -10.71 -3.24 1.35
C ILE A 261 -12.20 -3.48 1.12
N VAL A 262 -12.64 -3.53 -0.14
CA VAL A 262 -14.05 -3.74 -0.48
C VAL A 262 -14.52 -5.11 -0.02
N SER A 263 -13.69 -6.14 -0.24
CA SER A 263 -13.97 -7.50 0.21
C SER A 263 -14.18 -7.57 1.74
N ASN A 264 -13.28 -6.96 2.49
CA ASN A 264 -13.39 -6.86 3.95
C ASN A 264 -14.60 -6.07 4.43
N PHE A 265 -14.98 -5.01 3.72
CA PHE A 265 -16.20 -4.27 4.03
C PHE A 265 -17.43 -5.18 3.99
N TYR A 266 -17.53 -6.03 2.97
CA TYR A 266 -18.63 -6.99 2.85
C TYR A 266 -18.57 -8.12 3.89
N LEU A 267 -17.37 -8.61 4.20
CA LEU A 267 -17.17 -9.58 5.28
C LEU A 267 -17.64 -9.03 6.64
N TRP A 268 -17.37 -7.75 6.91
CA TRP A 268 -17.84 -7.11 8.13
C TRP A 268 -19.36 -6.87 8.11
N LYS A 269 -19.89 -6.36 6.99
CA LYS A 269 -21.32 -6.06 6.80
C LYS A 269 -22.21 -7.30 6.92
N TYR A 270 -21.83 -8.41 6.29
CA TYR A 270 -22.60 -9.66 6.25
C TYR A 270 -22.00 -10.75 7.14
N GLY A 271 -21.24 -10.37 8.18
CA GLY A 271 -20.43 -11.33 8.93
C GLY A 271 -21.18 -12.51 9.54
N HIS A 272 -22.44 -12.34 9.95
CA HIS A 272 -23.25 -13.43 10.48
C HIS A 272 -23.67 -14.46 9.41
N LEU A 273 -23.92 -14.01 8.18
CA LEU A 273 -24.25 -14.88 7.04
C LEU A 273 -23.02 -15.66 6.59
N TYR A 274 -21.87 -14.98 6.50
CA TYR A 274 -20.59 -15.65 6.20
C TYR A 274 -20.20 -16.67 7.27
N GLN A 275 -20.42 -16.35 8.54
CA GLN A 275 -20.16 -17.28 9.63
C GLN A 275 -21.04 -18.54 9.52
N ALA A 276 -22.34 -18.36 9.21
CA ALA A 276 -23.29 -19.45 9.07
C ALA A 276 -22.97 -20.33 7.85
N ASP A 277 -22.74 -19.73 6.68
CA ASP A 277 -22.42 -20.43 5.42
C ASP A 277 -21.11 -21.22 5.51
N TYR A 278 -20.12 -20.73 6.26
CA TYR A 278 -18.82 -21.40 6.40
C TYR A 278 -18.71 -22.27 7.67
N HIS A 279 -19.82 -22.47 8.40
CA HIS A 279 -19.87 -23.27 9.62
C HIS A 279 -18.79 -22.91 10.66
N ILE A 280 -18.49 -21.63 10.82
CA ILE A 280 -17.44 -21.15 11.75
C ILE A 280 -18.02 -21.03 13.17
N SER A 281 -17.32 -21.60 14.15
CA SER A 281 -17.71 -21.51 15.57
C SER A 281 -17.83 -20.05 16.06
N ASP A 282 -18.88 -19.76 16.83
CA ASP A 282 -19.11 -18.45 17.48
C ASP A 282 -17.89 -17.98 18.29
N LYS A 283 -17.13 -18.91 18.88
CA LYS A 283 -15.91 -18.61 19.64
C LYS A 283 -14.80 -18.07 18.76
N LEU A 284 -14.67 -18.54 17.52
CA LEU A 284 -13.65 -18.10 16.57
C LEU A 284 -14.03 -16.76 15.91
N TRP A 285 -15.33 -16.60 15.61
CA TRP A 285 -15.83 -15.43 14.91
C TRP A 285 -16.02 -14.19 15.80
N TYR A 286 -16.48 -14.38 17.04
CA TYR A 286 -16.76 -13.27 17.98
C TYR A 286 -15.80 -13.19 19.16
N GLY A 287 -14.98 -14.23 19.38
CA GLY A 287 -14.13 -14.36 20.56
C GLY A 287 -14.85 -14.99 21.77
N TRP A 288 -14.07 -15.43 22.76
CA TRP A 288 -14.58 -16.23 23.88
C TRP A 288 -15.66 -15.53 24.72
N LEU A 289 -15.47 -14.25 25.07
CA LEU A 289 -16.39 -13.49 25.91
C LEU A 289 -17.76 -13.32 25.24
N LYS A 290 -17.77 -12.90 23.98
CA LYS A 290 -19.02 -12.71 23.22
C LYS A 290 -19.72 -14.04 22.92
N ALA A 291 -18.97 -15.09 22.59
CA ALA A 291 -19.53 -16.43 22.39
C ALA A 291 -20.21 -16.97 23.66
N LYS A 292 -19.60 -16.76 24.84
CA LYS A 292 -20.21 -17.15 26.13
C LYS A 292 -21.52 -16.41 26.40
N HIS A 293 -21.60 -15.12 26.08
CA HIS A 293 -22.85 -14.35 26.21
C HIS A 293 -23.93 -14.81 25.21
N LEU A 294 -23.56 -15.09 23.96
CA LEU A 294 -24.48 -15.61 22.94
C LEU A 294 -25.04 -16.98 23.33
N ALA A 295 -24.18 -17.89 23.80
CA ALA A 295 -24.59 -19.20 24.28
C ALA A 295 -25.58 -19.10 25.46
N LYS A 296 -25.31 -18.22 26.43
CA LYS A 296 -26.23 -17.96 27.55
C LYS A 296 -27.58 -17.41 27.08
N ARG A 297 -27.61 -16.53 26.07
CA ARG A 297 -28.86 -15.99 25.51
C ARG A 297 -29.68 -17.08 24.80
N ARG A 298 -29.02 -17.92 23.98
CA ARG A 298 -29.68 -19.04 23.29
C ARG A 298 -30.24 -20.06 24.28
N ALA A 299 -29.50 -20.39 25.34
CA ALA A 299 -29.97 -21.28 26.41
C ALA A 299 -31.20 -20.73 27.16
N LYS A 300 -31.26 -19.40 27.39
CA LYS A 300 -32.44 -18.76 27.98
C LYS A 300 -33.66 -18.79 27.06
N GLN A 301 -33.46 -18.61 25.75
CA GLN A 301 -34.55 -18.67 24.76
C GLN A 301 -35.08 -20.10 24.57
N ALA A 302 -34.20 -21.10 24.58
CA ALA A 302 -34.59 -22.51 24.48
C ALA A 302 -35.25 -23.07 25.75
N GLY A 303 -35.04 -22.44 26.92
CA GLY A 303 -35.72 -22.78 28.17
C GLY A 303 -37.05 -22.04 28.38
N GLN A 304 -37.43 -21.16 27.44
CA GLN A 304 -38.70 -20.41 27.44
C GLN A 304 -39.68 -20.88 26.37
N SER A 305 -39.27 -21.84 25.52
CA SER A 305 -40.08 -22.55 24.53
C SER A 305 -40.43 -23.94 25.02
#